data_AF-A0A973LN91-F1
#
_entry.id   AF-A0A973LN91-F1
#
_cell.length_a   1.000
_cell.length_b   1.000
_cell.length_c   1.000
_cell.angle_alpha   90.00
_cell.angle_beta   90.00
_cell.angle_gamma   90.00
#
_symmetry.space_group_name_H-M   'P 1'
#
loop_
_entity.id
_entity.type
_entity.pdbx_description
1 polymer ?
#
loop_
_entity_poly.entity_id
_entity_poly.type
_entity_poly.pdbx_seq_one_letter_code
_entity_poly.pdbx_strand_id
1 'polypeptide(L)'
;MRSYDDDTLPLQPPIRLPAASTLAAAVRAAPLAGELKAALPDLPADDRKPGGDDARLPGDREPGRDDAQEPGDREPGEDDARVLEAWAQVCRARLAADEGLLLELMRMFLSREPVAGRVPQVLTDLGLVRQAEPYTLSWLGLWAARLIIAETTGQEIPVMGSLAGADAPALLHGLRSYPESERGEELAGWLAGRDPAVAAAEIASVLAAVSPLSRAVGVELLSSNLGEEGRHALAGLLEEPRLGAVVAARTGREQRQPAPDEIAWVLVDMAAALLEFGGESGEVIESIAMGMNAEEQAGTIAILAFGDHPWTGRVLRVLIDHHPDERVSAAARKALRRLHGLADTRT
;
A
#
# COMPACT_ATOMS: atom_id res chain seq x y z
N MET A 1 2.62 -18.29 8.32
CA MET A 1 1.47 -17.62 7.69
C MET A 1 0.81 -16.79 8.79
N ARG A 2 1.14 -15.49 8.88
CA ARG A 2 0.59 -14.62 9.94
C ARG A 2 -0.92 -14.49 9.72
N SER A 3 -1.70 -14.76 10.77
CA SER A 3 -3.14 -14.52 10.80
C SER A 3 -3.35 -13.03 10.51
N TYR A 4 -4.04 -12.71 9.41
CA TYR A 4 -4.49 -11.35 9.12
C TYR A 4 -5.71 -11.09 9.99
N ASP A 5 -5.47 -10.78 11.27
CA ASP A 5 -6.51 -10.33 12.20
C ASP A 5 -6.98 -8.91 11.84
N ASP A 6 -8.22 -8.65 12.22
CA ASP A 6 -9.12 -7.56 11.82
C ASP A 6 -8.70 -6.13 12.25
N ASP A 7 -7.45 -5.94 12.69
CA ASP A 7 -6.90 -4.65 13.18
C ASP A 7 -5.74 -4.12 12.29
N THR A 8 -5.68 -4.52 11.02
CA THR A 8 -4.72 -3.89 10.10
C THR A 8 -5.17 -2.48 9.80
N LEU A 9 -4.49 -1.50 10.42
CA LEU A 9 -4.50 -0.10 10.01
C LEU A 9 -4.48 0.01 8.47
N PRO A 10 -5.23 0.95 7.88
CA PRO A 10 -5.26 1.09 6.43
C PRO A 10 -3.84 1.26 5.91
N LEU A 11 -3.55 0.56 4.81
CA LEU A 11 -2.25 0.65 4.19
C LEU A 11 -1.95 2.11 3.80
N GLN A 12 -0.83 2.64 4.26
CA GLN A 12 -0.44 4.00 3.93
C GLN A 12 0.12 4.06 2.50
N PRO A 13 -0.26 5.08 1.71
CA PRO A 13 0.29 5.28 0.39
C PRO A 13 1.79 5.54 0.44
N PRO A 14 2.51 5.25 -0.66
CA PRO A 14 3.95 5.47 -0.71
C PRO A 14 4.30 6.93 -0.39
N ILE A 15 5.53 7.11 0.08
CA ILE A 15 6.17 8.41 0.16
C ILE A 15 7.33 8.49 -0.84
N ARG A 16 7.73 9.72 -1.17
CA ARG A 16 8.90 9.98 -2.01
C ARG A 16 10.03 10.50 -1.12
N LEU A 17 11.14 9.80 -1.12
CA LEU A 17 12.35 10.18 -0.40
C LEU A 17 13.52 10.24 -1.39
N PRO A 18 14.46 11.18 -1.23
CA PRO A 18 15.69 11.17 -2.01
C PRO A 18 16.62 10.05 -1.52
N ALA A 19 17.73 9.84 -2.23
CA ALA A 19 18.76 8.90 -1.83
C ALA A 19 19.27 9.17 -0.40
N ALA A 20 19.72 8.10 0.27
CA ALA A 20 20.20 8.17 1.66
C ALA A 20 21.32 9.18 1.88
N SER A 21 22.21 9.38 0.89
CA SER A 21 23.25 10.41 0.95
C SER A 21 22.69 11.83 1.00
N THR A 22 21.58 12.08 0.31
CA THR A 22 20.88 13.38 0.32
C THR A 22 20.17 13.58 1.65
N LEU A 23 19.53 12.54 2.20
CA LEU A 23 18.96 12.59 3.56
C LEU A 23 20.06 12.87 4.60
N ALA A 24 21.20 12.19 4.52
CA ALA A 24 22.33 12.42 5.43
C ALA A 24 22.89 13.84 5.31
N ALA A 25 22.97 14.40 4.10
CA ALA A 25 23.34 15.79 3.90
C ALA A 25 22.31 16.76 4.51
N ALA A 26 21.01 16.48 4.37
CA ALA A 26 19.95 17.26 5.01
C ALA A 26 20.06 17.21 6.54
N VAL A 27 20.36 16.03 7.12
CA VAL A 27 20.62 15.87 8.56
C VAL A 27 21.77 16.79 9.00
N ARG A 28 22.89 16.81 8.26
CA ARG A 28 24.04 17.67 8.58
C ARG A 28 23.72 19.16 8.47
N ALA A 29 22.74 19.53 7.65
CA ALA A 29 22.27 20.90 7.48
C ALA A 29 21.19 21.32 8.50
N ALA A 30 20.62 20.39 9.26
CA ALA A 30 19.59 20.69 10.24
C ALA A 30 20.13 21.60 11.37
N PRO A 31 19.32 22.54 11.90
CA PRO A 31 19.76 23.44 12.97
C PRO A 31 20.34 22.72 14.20
N LEU A 32 19.81 21.55 14.56
CA LEU A 32 20.30 20.72 15.66
C LEU A 32 21.36 19.68 15.24
N ALA A 33 21.96 19.79 14.05
CA ALA A 33 23.03 18.88 13.62
C ALA A 33 24.24 18.86 14.58
N GLY A 34 24.44 19.92 15.36
CA GLY A 34 25.46 19.95 16.43
C GLY A 34 25.30 18.84 17.47
N GLU A 35 24.09 18.32 17.69
CA GLU A 35 23.81 17.21 18.61
C GLU A 35 24.32 15.87 18.07
N LEU A 36 24.46 15.70 16.75
CA LEU A 36 25.07 14.51 16.15
C LEU A 36 26.52 14.35 16.56
N LYS A 37 27.24 15.46 16.80
CA LYS A 37 28.66 15.42 17.19
C LYS A 37 28.86 14.77 18.56
N ALA A 38 27.85 14.83 19.44
CA ALA A 38 27.87 14.13 20.72
C ALA A 38 27.61 12.62 20.54
N ALA A 39 26.80 12.22 19.55
CA ALA A 39 26.48 10.83 19.25
C ALA A 39 27.54 10.13 18.36
N LEU A 40 28.23 10.90 17.50
CA LEU A 40 29.18 10.41 16.50
C LEU A 40 30.45 11.29 16.49
N PRO A 41 31.34 11.15 17.49
CA PRO A 41 32.53 12.01 17.61
C PRO A 41 33.56 11.83 16.49
N ASP A 42 33.58 10.65 15.83
CA ASP A 42 34.61 10.26 14.85
C ASP A 42 34.19 10.44 13.38
N LEU A 43 33.05 11.10 13.11
CA LEU A 43 32.58 11.27 11.73
C LEU A 43 33.38 12.36 11.01
N PRO A 44 33.94 12.12 9.81
CA PRO A 44 34.62 13.16 9.04
C PRO A 44 33.68 14.31 8.66
N ALA A 45 34.20 15.53 8.62
CA ALA A 45 33.46 16.68 8.10
C ALA A 45 33.13 16.46 6.62
N ASP A 46 31.86 16.60 6.26
CA ASP A 46 31.38 16.44 4.89
C ASP A 46 31.14 17.82 4.26
N ASP A 47 31.97 18.19 3.29
CA ASP A 47 31.92 19.50 2.61
C ASP A 47 30.88 19.54 1.46
N ARG A 48 30.09 18.47 1.28
CA ARG A 48 29.03 18.41 0.25
C ARG A 48 27.89 19.38 0.62
N LYS A 49 27.65 20.38 -0.23
CA LYS A 49 26.51 21.30 -0.09
C LYS A 49 25.18 20.54 -0.29
N PRO A 50 24.15 20.80 0.53
CA PRO A 50 22.82 20.28 0.25
C PRO A 50 22.35 20.80 -1.12
N GLY A 51 21.86 19.89 -1.98
CA GLY A 51 21.22 20.26 -3.23
C GLY A 51 20.01 21.15 -2.92
N GLY A 52 19.92 22.31 -3.56
CA GLY A 52 18.94 23.37 -3.26
C GLY A 52 17.48 23.05 -3.61
N ASP A 53 17.10 21.77 -3.62
CA ASP A 53 15.80 21.28 -4.08
C ASP A 53 14.82 20.97 -2.93
N ASP A 54 15.21 21.32 -1.69
CA ASP A 54 14.37 21.35 -0.48
C ASP A 54 13.15 22.30 -0.60
N ALA A 55 12.97 22.95 -1.76
CA ALA A 55 11.90 23.90 -2.07
C ALA A 55 10.73 23.30 -2.87
N ARG A 56 10.89 22.17 -3.57
CA ARG A 56 9.79 21.57 -4.37
C ARG A 56 9.14 20.39 -3.68
N LEU A 57 7.81 20.34 -3.75
CA LEU A 57 7.08 19.11 -3.48
C LEU A 57 7.21 18.20 -4.72
N PRO A 58 7.10 16.87 -4.56
CA PRO A 58 7.14 15.93 -5.69
C PRO A 58 6.04 16.12 -6.77
N GLY A 59 5.05 17.00 -6.53
CA GLY A 59 3.98 17.34 -7.47
C GLY A 59 4.23 18.59 -8.34
N ASP A 60 5.34 19.32 -8.13
CA ASP A 60 5.65 20.56 -8.87
C ASP A 60 6.42 20.31 -10.19
N ARG A 61 6.50 19.05 -10.66
CA ARG A 61 7.18 18.69 -11.90
C ARG A 61 6.26 18.93 -13.10
N GLU A 62 6.58 19.91 -13.95
CA GLU A 62 5.95 20.05 -15.28
C GLU A 62 6.30 18.82 -16.15
N PRO A 63 5.33 18.24 -16.88
CA PRO A 63 5.59 17.13 -17.78
C PRO A 63 6.39 17.62 -18.99
N GLY A 64 7.63 17.15 -19.15
CA GLY A 64 8.39 17.31 -20.39
C GLY A 64 9.83 17.83 -20.29
N ARG A 65 10.47 17.84 -19.11
CA ARG A 65 11.93 18.02 -19.04
C ARG A 65 12.65 16.68 -18.88
N ASP A 66 13.32 16.31 -19.95
CA ASP A 66 14.27 15.22 -20.06
C ASP A 66 15.60 15.70 -19.44
N ASP A 67 15.65 15.80 -18.10
CA ASP A 67 16.86 16.18 -17.37
C ASP A 67 17.55 14.90 -16.86
N ALA A 68 18.74 14.68 -17.43
CA ALA A 68 19.73 13.65 -17.17
C ALA A 68 19.61 12.88 -15.83
N GLN A 69 19.54 11.55 -15.96
CA GLN A 69 19.97 10.52 -15.00
C GLN A 69 20.38 11.08 -13.62
N GLU A 70 19.40 11.27 -12.72
CA GLU A 70 19.71 11.39 -11.29
C GLU A 70 20.56 10.15 -10.91
N PRO A 71 21.62 10.31 -10.12
CA PRO A 71 22.51 9.20 -9.80
C PRO A 71 21.73 8.19 -8.96
N GLY A 72 21.19 7.18 -9.66
CA GLY A 72 20.46 6.09 -9.07
C GLY A 72 21.30 5.39 -8.01
N ASP A 73 20.63 5.08 -6.89
CA ASP A 73 20.91 3.96 -5.99
C ASP A 73 22.39 3.60 -5.83
N ARG A 74 23.20 4.55 -5.35
CA ARG A 74 24.37 4.13 -4.56
C ARG A 74 23.85 3.69 -3.21
N GLU A 75 24.20 2.47 -2.79
CA GLU A 75 24.06 2.08 -1.40
C GLU A 75 24.62 3.20 -0.51
N PRO A 76 23.92 3.54 0.60
CA PRO A 76 24.45 4.53 1.51
C PRO A 76 25.87 4.14 1.88
N GLY A 77 26.82 5.07 1.71
CA GLY A 77 28.13 4.89 2.31
C GLY A 77 27.95 4.61 3.80
N GLU A 78 28.79 3.77 4.39
CA GLU A 78 28.70 3.36 5.80
C GLU A 78 28.50 4.57 6.74
N ASP A 79 29.13 5.71 6.42
CA ASP A 79 28.98 6.96 7.16
C ASP A 79 27.60 7.62 7.01
N ASP A 80 26.96 7.55 5.85
CA ASP A 80 25.61 8.11 5.65
C ASP A 80 24.57 7.30 6.43
N ALA A 81 24.70 5.96 6.46
CA ALA A 81 23.84 5.11 7.28
C ALA A 81 24.01 5.39 8.78
N ARG A 82 25.26 5.57 9.26
CA ARG A 82 25.55 5.94 10.64
C ARG A 82 24.94 7.29 11.02
N VAL A 83 25.03 8.30 10.15
CA VAL A 83 24.42 9.62 10.37
C VAL A 83 22.90 9.51 10.53
N LEU A 84 22.24 8.77 9.63
CA LEU A 84 20.80 8.58 9.68
C LEU A 84 20.39 7.84 10.96
N GLU A 85 21.06 6.75 11.34
CA GLU A 85 20.75 6.02 12.57
C GLU A 85 20.89 6.90 13.82
N ALA A 86 21.99 7.66 13.94
CA ALA A 86 22.17 8.59 15.06
C ALA A 86 21.09 9.68 15.07
N TRP A 87 20.70 10.19 13.91
CA TRP A 87 19.63 11.19 13.81
C TRP A 87 18.28 10.63 14.22
N ALA A 88 17.95 9.39 13.81
CA ALA A 88 16.74 8.71 14.24
C ALA A 88 16.68 8.59 15.76
N GLN A 89 17.80 8.33 16.43
CA GLN A 89 17.87 8.29 17.90
C GLN A 89 17.60 9.67 18.53
N VAL A 90 18.18 10.74 17.98
CA VAL A 90 17.91 12.12 18.43
C VAL A 90 16.42 12.47 18.27
N CYS A 91 15.84 12.22 17.09
CA CYS A 91 14.42 12.44 16.84
C CYS A 91 13.54 11.66 17.83
N ARG A 92 13.83 10.37 18.05
CA ARG A 92 13.08 9.54 19.02
C ARG A 92 13.15 10.11 20.43
N ALA A 93 14.33 10.46 20.92
CA ALA A 93 14.49 11.02 22.26
C ALA A 93 13.71 12.33 22.45
N ARG A 94 13.70 13.21 21.44
CA ARG A 94 12.98 14.48 21.49
C ARG A 94 11.47 14.31 21.41
N LEU A 95 10.98 13.46 20.51
CA LEU A 95 9.55 13.22 20.32
C LEU A 95 8.95 12.41 21.48
N ALA A 96 9.71 11.50 22.10
CA ALA A 96 9.27 10.77 23.29
C ALA A 96 9.17 11.65 24.54
N ALA A 97 9.88 12.80 24.58
CA ALA A 97 9.83 13.73 25.70
C ALA A 97 8.57 14.63 25.70
N ASP A 98 7.86 14.71 24.57
CA ASP A 98 6.66 15.53 24.41
C ASP A 98 5.66 14.88 23.44
N GLU A 99 4.61 14.30 24.01
CA GLU A 99 3.52 13.65 23.27
C GLU A 99 2.86 14.60 22.25
N GLY A 100 2.78 15.90 22.56
CA GLY A 100 2.22 16.90 21.65
C GLY A 100 3.05 17.07 20.37
N LEU A 101 4.38 16.96 20.47
CA LEU A 101 5.26 17.01 19.29
C LEU A 101 5.09 15.78 18.40
N LEU A 102 5.00 14.60 19.02
CA LEU A 102 4.78 13.35 18.29
C LEU A 102 3.44 13.37 17.55
N LEU A 103 2.36 13.74 18.25
CA LEU A 103 1.03 13.83 17.67
C LEU A 103 0.98 14.84 16.51
N GLU A 104 1.66 15.98 16.63
CA GLU A 104 1.72 16.96 15.55
C GLU A 104 2.49 16.45 14.33
N LEU A 105 3.63 15.76 14.52
CA LEU A 105 4.35 15.12 13.42
C LEU A 105 3.49 14.06 12.71
N MET A 106 2.81 13.21 13.48
CA MET A 106 1.92 12.17 12.93
C MET A 106 0.73 12.80 12.19
N ARG A 107 0.14 13.86 12.75
CA ARG A 107 -0.96 14.60 12.10
C ARG A 107 -0.51 15.15 10.75
N MET A 108 0.64 15.82 10.68
CA MET A 108 1.19 16.35 9.43
C MET A 108 1.51 15.24 8.42
N PHE A 109 2.00 14.09 8.88
CA PHE A 109 2.31 12.96 8.02
C PHE A 109 1.05 12.32 7.42
N LEU A 110 0.05 12.05 8.26
CA LEU A 110 -1.17 11.34 7.86
C LEU A 110 -2.12 12.23 7.06
N SER A 111 -2.26 13.52 7.41
CA SER A 111 -3.13 14.42 6.63
C SER A 111 -2.53 14.77 5.28
N ARG A 112 -1.19 14.84 5.17
CA ARG A 112 -0.47 15.39 4.01
C ARG A 112 -0.88 16.81 3.63
N GLU A 113 -1.61 17.48 4.51
CA GLU A 113 -2.10 18.84 4.31
C GLU A 113 -1.12 19.86 4.88
N PRO A 114 -0.83 20.95 4.16
CA PRO A 114 -0.05 22.04 4.70
C PRO A 114 -0.69 22.66 5.94
N VAL A 115 0.11 22.95 6.97
CA VAL A 115 -0.34 23.55 8.22
C VAL A 115 -0.16 25.06 8.16
N ALA A 116 -1.24 25.80 8.38
CA ALA A 116 -1.18 27.26 8.52
C ALA A 116 -0.82 27.67 9.96
N GLY A 117 -0.18 28.83 10.13
CA GLY A 117 0.10 29.40 11.44
C GLY A 117 1.48 29.04 12.01
N ARG A 118 1.53 28.38 13.17
CA ARG A 118 2.80 28.09 13.86
C ARG A 118 2.99 26.59 14.03
N VAL A 119 4.13 26.08 13.59
CA VAL A 119 4.62 24.75 13.94
C VAL A 119 5.51 24.80 15.18
N PRO A 120 5.58 23.74 16.00
CA PRO A 120 6.50 23.67 17.12
C PRO A 120 7.95 23.87 16.69
N GLN A 121 8.66 24.78 17.37
CA GLN A 121 10.05 25.14 17.02
C GLN A 121 10.98 23.92 16.99
N VAL A 122 10.74 22.93 17.86
CA VAL A 122 11.53 21.70 17.91
C VAL A 122 11.46 20.92 16.59
N LEU A 123 10.32 20.89 15.90
CA LEU A 123 10.21 20.21 14.60
C LEU A 123 11.01 20.95 13.51
N THR A 124 11.04 22.28 13.57
CA THR A 124 11.87 23.13 12.70
C THR A 124 13.36 22.96 12.99
N ASP A 125 13.73 22.90 14.26
CA ASP A 125 15.11 22.76 14.72
C ASP A 125 15.68 21.38 14.38
N LEU A 126 14.84 20.34 14.40
CA LEU A 126 15.13 19.01 13.86
C LEU A 126 15.05 18.93 12.33
N GLY A 127 14.78 20.04 11.64
CA GLY A 127 14.66 20.05 10.17
C GLY A 127 13.55 19.15 9.64
N LEU A 128 12.57 18.74 10.45
CA LEU A 128 11.46 17.85 10.06
C LEU A 128 10.37 18.59 9.29
N VAL A 129 10.36 19.92 9.36
CA VAL A 129 9.38 20.78 8.72
C VAL A 129 10.09 21.80 7.84
N ARG A 130 9.53 22.08 6.67
CA ARG A 130 10.05 23.11 5.75
C ARG A 130 9.84 24.51 6.35
N GLN A 131 10.83 25.40 6.20
CA GLN A 131 10.81 26.75 6.79
C GLN A 131 10.03 27.76 5.92
N ALA A 132 8.84 27.40 5.46
CA ALA A 132 7.96 28.29 4.69
C ALA A 132 6.49 27.96 4.97
N GLU A 133 5.65 28.98 5.07
CA GLU A 133 4.20 28.82 5.22
C GLU A 133 3.53 28.64 3.83
N PRO A 134 2.56 27.72 3.68
CA PRO A 134 2.07 26.79 4.70
C PRO A 134 3.06 25.64 4.96
N TYR A 135 3.22 25.28 6.23
CA TYR A 135 4.24 24.34 6.67
C TYR A 135 3.92 22.92 6.24
N THR A 136 4.90 22.25 5.66
CA THR A 136 4.84 20.83 5.26
C THR A 136 6.03 20.07 5.80
N LEU A 137 5.93 18.74 5.88
CA LEU A 137 7.08 17.92 6.25
C LEU A 137 8.20 18.07 5.22
N SER A 138 9.44 18.17 5.70
CA SER A 138 10.63 18.01 4.87
C SER A 138 10.84 16.53 4.52
N TRP A 139 11.85 16.22 3.70
CA TRP A 139 12.23 14.82 3.49
C TRP A 139 12.65 14.12 4.79
N LEU A 140 13.33 14.83 5.69
CA LEU A 140 13.66 14.30 7.02
C LEU A 140 12.41 14.07 7.87
N GLY A 141 11.41 14.97 7.77
CA GLY A 141 10.12 14.80 8.43
C GLY A 141 9.39 13.55 7.98
N LEU A 142 9.28 13.35 6.66
CA LEU A 142 8.68 12.15 6.08
C LEU A 142 9.43 10.88 6.46
N TRP A 143 10.77 10.90 6.37
CA TRP A 143 11.61 9.77 6.73
C TRP A 143 11.52 9.42 8.22
N ALA A 144 11.60 10.39 9.12
CA ALA A 144 11.51 10.17 10.56
C ALA A 144 10.11 9.67 10.96
N ALA A 145 9.05 10.27 10.42
CA ALA A 145 7.68 9.82 10.67
C ALA A 145 7.46 8.38 10.18
N ARG A 146 7.99 8.01 9.01
CA ARG A 146 7.97 6.62 8.50
C ARG A 146 8.60 5.64 9.49
N LEU A 147 9.77 5.94 10.04
CA LEU A 147 10.44 5.06 11.01
C LEU A 147 9.61 4.90 12.28
N ILE A 148 9.04 5.99 12.78
CA ILE A 148 8.21 5.99 14.00
C ILE A 148 6.94 5.17 13.80
N ILE A 149 6.26 5.31 12.66
CA ILE A 149 5.06 4.52 12.34
C ILE A 149 5.42 3.04 12.29
N ALA A 150 6.50 2.67 11.58
CA ALA A 150 6.95 1.28 11.52
C ALA A 150 7.25 0.70 12.92
N GLU A 151 7.93 1.46 13.79
CA GLU A 151 8.27 1.02 15.15
C GLU A 151 7.03 0.91 16.05
N THR A 152 6.09 1.85 15.95
CA THR A 152 4.93 1.94 16.85
C THR A 152 3.76 1.06 16.45
N THR A 153 3.53 0.88 15.15
CA THR A 153 2.37 0.14 14.64
C THR A 153 2.76 -1.16 13.93
N GLY A 154 4.06 -1.38 13.65
CA GLY A 154 4.52 -2.48 12.81
C GLY A 154 4.22 -2.28 11.32
N GLN A 155 3.69 -1.12 10.93
CA GLN A 155 3.31 -0.82 9.56
C GLN A 155 4.46 -0.19 8.77
N GLU A 156 4.92 -0.90 7.75
CA GLU A 156 5.85 -0.35 6.78
C GLU A 156 5.14 0.59 5.80
N ILE A 157 5.67 1.80 5.65
CA ILE A 157 5.21 2.75 4.63
C ILE A 157 6.11 2.59 3.41
N PRO A 158 5.57 2.30 2.22
CA PRO A 158 6.40 2.13 1.05
C PRO A 158 7.11 3.42 0.66
N VAL A 159 8.28 3.28 0.04
CA VAL A 159 8.98 4.39 -0.62
C VAL A 159 8.89 4.15 -2.12
N MET A 160 8.56 5.17 -2.91
CA MET A 160 8.57 5.04 -4.37
C MET A 160 9.94 4.53 -4.85
N GLY A 161 9.93 3.51 -5.72
CA GLY A 161 11.10 2.81 -6.24
C GLY A 161 11.55 1.61 -5.39
N SER A 162 11.06 1.47 -4.15
CA SER A 162 11.50 0.42 -3.23
C SER A 162 11.18 -1.00 -3.71
N LEU A 163 10.21 -1.16 -4.62
CA LEU A 163 9.84 -2.46 -5.16
C LEU A 163 10.67 -2.87 -6.38
N ALA A 164 11.61 -2.07 -6.89
CA ALA A 164 12.33 -2.38 -8.13
C ALA A 164 12.99 -3.78 -8.15
N GLY A 165 13.56 -4.19 -7.02
CA GLY A 165 14.19 -5.51 -6.83
C GLY A 165 13.28 -6.62 -6.30
N ALA A 166 11.99 -6.35 -6.11
CA ALA A 166 11.05 -7.30 -5.50
C ALA A 166 10.68 -8.46 -6.43
N ASP A 167 10.16 -9.55 -5.86
CA ASP A 167 9.46 -10.59 -6.63
C ASP A 167 8.00 -10.18 -6.89
N ALA A 168 7.31 -10.88 -7.79
CA ALA A 168 5.92 -10.56 -8.12
C ALA A 168 4.96 -10.57 -6.90
N PRO A 169 5.00 -11.52 -5.96
CA PRO A 169 4.16 -11.46 -4.75
C PRO A 169 4.40 -10.20 -3.91
N ALA A 170 5.66 -9.83 -3.68
CA ALA A 170 6.00 -8.63 -2.92
C ALA A 170 5.59 -7.35 -3.67
N LEU A 171 5.77 -7.30 -5.00
CA LEU A 171 5.26 -6.21 -5.83
C LEU A 171 3.74 -6.04 -5.66
N LEU A 172 2.98 -7.10 -5.89
CA LEU A 172 1.51 -7.06 -5.80
C LEU A 172 1.00 -6.78 -4.39
N HIS A 173 1.76 -7.16 -3.36
CA HIS A 173 1.43 -6.82 -1.98
C HIS A 173 1.66 -5.33 -1.69
N GLY A 174 2.80 -4.77 -2.13
CA GLY A 174 3.12 -3.36 -1.95
C GLY A 174 2.16 -2.43 -2.70
N LEU A 175 1.87 -2.73 -3.96
CA LEU A 175 1.01 -1.91 -4.81
C LEU A 175 -0.44 -1.78 -4.33
N ARG A 176 -0.88 -2.60 -3.36
CA ARG A 176 -2.18 -2.45 -2.71
C ARG A 176 -2.36 -1.08 -2.05
N SER A 177 -1.28 -0.46 -1.58
CA SER A 177 -1.33 0.85 -0.93
C SER A 177 -1.12 2.02 -1.89
N TYR A 178 -0.73 1.75 -3.13
CA TYR A 178 -0.37 2.77 -4.10
C TYR A 178 -1.65 3.31 -4.76
N PRO A 179 -1.80 4.65 -4.87
CA PRO A 179 -2.79 5.26 -5.74
C PRO A 179 -2.64 4.75 -7.17
N GLU A 180 -3.75 4.53 -7.88
CA GLU A 180 -3.75 3.99 -9.25
C GLU A 180 -2.82 4.76 -10.19
N SER A 181 -2.83 6.10 -10.08
CA SER A 181 -1.98 7.00 -10.88
C SER A 181 -0.47 6.80 -10.64
N GLU A 182 -0.06 6.26 -9.49
CA GLU A 182 1.35 6.06 -9.14
C GLU A 182 1.83 4.62 -9.39
N ARG A 183 0.92 3.64 -9.54
CA ARG A 183 1.29 2.24 -9.77
C ARG A 183 2.09 2.03 -11.05
N GLY A 184 1.79 2.80 -12.09
CA GLY A 184 2.50 2.73 -13.37
C GLY A 184 3.98 3.12 -13.25
N GLU A 185 4.30 4.11 -12.41
CA GLU A 185 5.68 4.53 -12.16
C GLU A 185 6.46 3.45 -11.40
N GLU A 186 5.87 2.91 -10.33
CA GLU A 186 6.50 1.84 -9.54
C GLU A 186 6.71 0.57 -10.38
N LEU A 187 5.71 0.20 -11.20
CA LEU A 187 5.81 -0.92 -12.13
C LEU A 187 6.92 -0.69 -13.15
N ALA A 188 7.08 0.52 -13.69
CA ALA A 188 8.16 0.82 -14.63
C ALA A 188 9.54 0.63 -13.98
N GLY A 189 9.69 1.01 -12.71
CA GLY A 189 10.89 0.72 -11.92
C GLY A 189 11.15 -0.78 -11.75
N TRP A 190 10.11 -1.56 -11.42
CA TRP A 190 10.21 -3.02 -11.30
C TRP A 190 10.55 -3.72 -12.62
N LEU A 191 10.05 -3.21 -13.75
CA LEU A 191 10.32 -3.73 -15.10
C LEU A 191 11.70 -3.34 -15.63
N ALA A 192 12.41 -2.40 -15.01
CA ALA A 192 13.69 -1.91 -15.49
C ALA A 192 14.70 -3.07 -15.62
N GLY A 193 15.12 -3.37 -16.85
CA GLY A 193 16.05 -4.47 -17.15
C GLY A 193 15.44 -5.88 -17.16
N ARG A 194 14.12 -6.02 -16.99
CA ARG A 194 13.40 -7.30 -17.13
C ARG A 194 12.88 -7.51 -18.55
N ASP A 195 12.76 -8.76 -18.95
CA ASP A 195 12.02 -9.12 -20.17
C ASP A 195 10.50 -8.99 -19.92
N PRO A 196 9.75 -8.21 -20.73
CA PRO A 196 8.33 -7.97 -20.49
C PRO A 196 7.47 -9.24 -20.48
N ALA A 197 7.78 -10.22 -21.33
CA ALA A 197 7.01 -11.47 -21.40
C ALA A 197 7.27 -12.34 -20.16
N VAL A 198 8.53 -12.42 -19.71
CA VAL A 198 8.88 -13.09 -18.45
C VAL A 198 8.21 -12.42 -17.26
N ALA A 199 8.22 -11.08 -17.22
CA ALA A 199 7.64 -10.31 -16.13
C ALA A 199 6.10 -10.47 -16.05
N ALA A 200 5.41 -10.43 -17.19
CA ALA A 200 3.98 -10.68 -17.26
C ALA A 200 3.63 -12.11 -16.82
N ALA A 201 4.41 -13.11 -17.24
CA ALA A 201 4.24 -14.49 -16.81
C ALA A 201 4.49 -14.67 -15.30
N GLU A 202 5.49 -13.98 -14.73
CA GLU A 202 5.79 -13.97 -13.30
C GLU A 202 4.58 -13.46 -12.50
N ILE A 203 4.02 -12.31 -12.86
CA ILE A 203 2.82 -11.74 -12.23
C ILE A 203 1.62 -12.70 -12.36
N ALA A 204 1.37 -13.24 -13.55
CA ALA A 204 0.25 -14.15 -13.79
C ALA A 204 0.35 -15.43 -12.93
N SER A 205 1.56 -15.98 -12.78
CA SER A 205 1.80 -17.23 -12.05
C SER A 205 1.45 -17.16 -10.56
N VAL A 206 1.47 -15.97 -9.97
CA VAL A 206 1.23 -15.78 -8.54
C VAL A 206 -0.21 -15.36 -8.23
N LEU A 207 -1.01 -15.00 -9.23
CA LEU A 207 -2.36 -14.48 -9.03
C LEU A 207 -3.25 -15.44 -8.23
N ALA A 208 -3.10 -16.76 -8.43
CA ALA A 208 -3.86 -17.77 -7.70
C ALA A 208 -3.66 -17.69 -6.17
N ALA A 209 -2.45 -17.38 -5.71
CA ALA A 209 -2.02 -17.52 -4.32
C ALA A 209 -2.03 -16.21 -3.51
N VAL A 210 -2.01 -15.05 -4.18
CA VAL A 210 -2.01 -13.74 -3.50
C VAL A 210 -3.40 -13.39 -2.94
N SER A 211 -3.44 -12.35 -2.10
CA SER A 211 -4.71 -11.88 -1.53
C SER A 211 -5.65 -11.31 -2.61
N PRO A 212 -6.97 -11.31 -2.39
CA PRO A 212 -7.95 -10.69 -3.28
C PRO A 212 -7.58 -9.30 -3.81
N LEU A 213 -7.12 -8.36 -2.96
CA LEU A 213 -6.72 -7.04 -3.44
C LEU A 213 -5.44 -7.08 -4.28
N SER A 214 -4.42 -7.85 -3.89
CA SER A 214 -3.22 -8.06 -4.72
C SER A 214 -3.56 -8.70 -6.08
N ARG A 215 -4.54 -9.60 -6.12
CA ARG A 215 -5.05 -10.22 -7.34
C ARG A 215 -5.76 -9.20 -8.23
N ALA A 216 -6.58 -8.32 -7.65
CA ALA A 216 -7.21 -7.21 -8.35
C ALA A 216 -6.18 -6.32 -9.03
N VAL A 217 -5.16 -5.88 -8.27
CA VAL A 217 -4.02 -5.11 -8.78
C VAL A 217 -3.31 -5.87 -9.90
N GLY A 218 -2.97 -7.14 -9.70
CA GLY A 218 -2.25 -7.92 -10.70
C GLY A 218 -3.02 -8.08 -12.02
N VAL A 219 -4.34 -8.27 -11.97
CA VAL A 219 -5.18 -8.30 -13.18
C VAL A 219 -5.19 -6.94 -13.89
N GLU A 220 -5.31 -5.84 -13.15
CA GLU A 220 -5.24 -4.47 -13.68
C GLU A 220 -3.90 -4.19 -14.38
N LEU A 221 -2.77 -4.54 -13.75
CA LEU A 221 -1.45 -4.34 -14.34
C LEU A 221 -1.29 -5.14 -15.64
N LEU A 222 -1.73 -6.39 -15.65
CA LEU A 222 -1.67 -7.23 -16.86
C LEU A 222 -2.61 -6.73 -17.96
N SER A 223 -3.79 -6.20 -17.62
CA SER A 223 -4.76 -5.73 -18.62
C SER A 223 -4.38 -4.37 -19.21
N SER A 224 -3.80 -3.49 -18.40
CA SER A 224 -3.71 -2.05 -18.71
C SER A 224 -2.29 -1.54 -18.83
N ASN A 225 -1.31 -2.13 -18.14
CA ASN A 225 0.05 -1.60 -18.05
C ASN A 225 1.10 -2.43 -18.80
N LEU A 226 0.86 -3.72 -19.01
CA LEU A 226 1.82 -4.66 -19.61
C LEU A 226 1.57 -5.00 -21.09
N GLY A 227 0.76 -4.18 -21.79
CA GLY A 227 0.63 -4.28 -23.25
C GLY A 227 0.09 -5.63 -23.75
N GLU A 228 0.71 -6.18 -24.79
CA GLU A 228 0.27 -7.45 -25.41
C GLU A 228 0.69 -8.66 -24.59
N GLU A 229 1.85 -8.59 -23.96
CA GLU A 229 2.41 -9.62 -23.08
C GLU A 229 1.48 -9.86 -21.88
N GLY A 230 0.96 -8.79 -21.28
CA GLY A 230 -0.05 -8.86 -20.23
C GLY A 230 -1.38 -9.47 -20.72
N ARG A 231 -1.84 -9.10 -21.92
CA ARG A 231 -3.04 -9.70 -22.52
C ARG A 231 -2.89 -11.20 -22.79
N HIS A 232 -1.73 -11.64 -23.27
CA HIS A 232 -1.41 -13.05 -23.49
C HIS A 232 -1.38 -13.83 -22.18
N ALA A 233 -0.75 -13.27 -21.14
CA ALA A 233 -0.72 -13.87 -19.81
C ALA A 233 -2.15 -14.05 -19.24
N LEU A 234 -3.01 -13.02 -19.35
CA LEU A 234 -4.41 -13.12 -18.91
C LEU A 234 -5.22 -14.14 -19.72
N ALA A 235 -4.97 -14.26 -21.02
CA ALA A 235 -5.66 -15.24 -21.85
C ALA A 235 -5.39 -16.68 -21.37
N GLY A 236 -4.17 -16.98 -20.94
CA GLY A 236 -3.81 -18.29 -20.37
C GLY A 236 -4.55 -18.60 -19.07
N LEU A 237 -4.83 -17.59 -18.24
CA LEU A 237 -5.52 -17.77 -16.96
C LEU A 237 -7.02 -18.00 -17.09
N LEU A 238 -7.62 -17.71 -18.24
CA LEU A 238 -9.06 -17.91 -18.41
C LEU A 238 -9.45 -19.38 -18.30
N GLU A 239 -8.61 -20.32 -18.68
CA GLU A 239 -8.94 -21.74 -18.57
C GLU A 239 -8.89 -22.26 -17.12
N GLU A 240 -8.30 -21.50 -16.19
CA GLU A 240 -8.21 -21.89 -14.78
C GLU A 240 -9.56 -21.75 -14.06
N PRO A 241 -10.08 -22.80 -13.41
CA PRO A 241 -11.30 -22.70 -12.63
C PRO A 241 -11.20 -21.63 -11.54
N ARG A 242 -12.28 -20.88 -11.31
CA ARG A 242 -12.38 -19.78 -10.32
C ARG A 242 -11.51 -18.57 -10.65
N LEU A 243 -10.19 -18.73 -10.79
CA LEU A 243 -9.29 -17.64 -11.16
C LEU A 243 -9.65 -17.06 -12.53
N GLY A 244 -9.90 -17.92 -13.52
CA GLY A 244 -10.35 -17.50 -14.84
C GLY A 244 -11.71 -16.78 -14.82
N ALA A 245 -12.61 -17.15 -13.89
CA ALA A 245 -13.86 -16.41 -13.67
C ALA A 245 -13.63 -15.02 -13.07
N VAL A 246 -12.71 -14.88 -12.11
CA VAL A 246 -12.30 -13.57 -11.55
C VAL A 246 -11.66 -12.70 -12.62
N VAL A 247 -10.74 -13.26 -13.41
CA VAL A 247 -10.10 -12.56 -14.54
C VAL A 247 -11.16 -12.12 -15.55
N ALA A 248 -12.08 -12.99 -15.94
CA ALA A 248 -13.14 -12.65 -16.88
C ALA A 248 -14.06 -11.53 -16.37
N ALA A 249 -14.49 -11.60 -15.10
CA ALA A 249 -15.31 -10.57 -14.48
C ALA A 249 -14.60 -9.21 -14.43
N ARG A 250 -13.32 -9.18 -14.05
CA ARG A 250 -12.53 -7.94 -13.96
C ARG A 250 -12.17 -7.34 -15.32
N THR A 251 -12.09 -8.15 -16.36
CA THR A 251 -11.70 -7.71 -17.71
C THR A 251 -12.88 -7.55 -18.67
N GLY A 252 -14.12 -7.63 -18.18
CA GLY A 252 -15.33 -7.43 -18.99
C GLY A 252 -15.60 -8.53 -20.02
N ARG A 253 -15.14 -9.77 -19.78
CA ARG A 253 -15.37 -10.91 -20.68
C ARG A 253 -16.69 -11.61 -20.37
N GLU A 254 -17.78 -10.89 -20.60
CA GLU A 254 -19.16 -11.32 -20.29
C GLU A 254 -19.60 -12.59 -21.04
N GLN A 255 -18.90 -13.00 -22.10
CA GLN A 255 -19.25 -14.23 -22.84
C GLN A 255 -18.88 -15.51 -22.07
N ARG A 256 -17.99 -15.42 -21.08
CA ARG A 256 -17.71 -16.56 -20.20
C ARG A 256 -18.93 -16.80 -19.31
N GLN A 257 -19.44 -18.03 -19.29
CA GLN A 257 -20.50 -18.45 -18.38
C GLN A 257 -19.87 -19.20 -17.19
N PRO A 258 -19.57 -18.52 -16.07
CA PRO A 258 -19.00 -19.16 -14.90
C PRO A 258 -19.99 -20.16 -14.27
N ALA A 259 -19.46 -21.25 -13.73
CA ALA A 259 -20.25 -22.19 -12.93
C ALA A 259 -20.74 -21.52 -11.63
N PRO A 260 -21.81 -22.02 -10.98
CA PRO A 260 -22.34 -21.42 -9.75
C PRO A 260 -21.32 -21.25 -8.61
N ASP A 261 -20.38 -22.18 -8.45
CA ASP A 261 -19.31 -22.08 -7.46
C ASP A 261 -18.26 -21.03 -7.84
N GLU A 262 -17.97 -20.85 -9.13
CA GLU A 262 -17.12 -19.77 -9.62
C GLU A 262 -17.78 -18.40 -9.41
N ILE A 263 -19.10 -18.27 -9.61
CA ILE A 263 -19.84 -17.03 -9.31
C ILE A 263 -19.69 -16.68 -7.83
N ALA A 264 -19.89 -17.66 -6.93
CA ALA A 264 -19.67 -17.45 -5.51
C ALA A 264 -18.23 -17.04 -5.20
N TRP A 265 -17.24 -17.62 -5.88
CA TRP A 265 -15.83 -17.25 -5.73
C TRP A 265 -15.57 -15.79 -6.14
N VAL A 266 -16.07 -15.37 -7.30
CA VAL A 266 -15.90 -14.00 -7.82
C VAL A 266 -16.49 -12.97 -6.86
N LEU A 267 -17.72 -13.20 -6.38
CA LEU A 267 -18.38 -12.29 -5.45
C LEU A 267 -17.58 -12.13 -4.14
N VAL A 268 -17.08 -13.24 -3.58
CA VAL A 268 -16.27 -13.18 -2.36
C VAL A 268 -14.92 -12.51 -2.61
N ASP A 269 -14.24 -12.81 -3.73
CA ASP A 269 -12.94 -12.20 -4.07
C ASP A 269 -13.09 -10.68 -4.24
N MET A 270 -14.10 -10.21 -4.97
CA MET A 270 -14.35 -8.78 -5.16
C MET A 270 -14.67 -8.06 -3.85
N ALA A 271 -15.54 -8.63 -3.02
CA ALA A 271 -15.87 -8.06 -1.71
C ALA A 271 -14.66 -8.06 -0.76
N ALA A 272 -13.86 -9.13 -0.77
CA ALA A 272 -12.66 -9.22 0.05
C ALA A 272 -11.58 -8.22 -0.40
N ALA A 273 -11.47 -7.94 -1.70
CA ALA A 273 -10.56 -6.92 -2.20
C ALA A 273 -10.92 -5.51 -1.67
N LEU A 274 -12.21 -5.17 -1.58
CA LEU A 274 -12.68 -3.91 -0.99
C LEU A 274 -12.39 -3.83 0.52
N LEU A 275 -12.61 -4.93 1.24
CA LEU A 275 -12.28 -5.02 2.66
C LEU A 275 -10.77 -4.82 2.91
N GLU A 276 -9.93 -5.45 2.08
CA GLU A 276 -8.47 -5.28 2.17
C GLU A 276 -8.00 -3.87 1.81
N PHE A 277 -8.73 -3.16 0.96
CA PHE A 277 -8.42 -1.77 0.60
C PHE A 277 -8.70 -0.81 1.77
N GLY A 278 -9.53 -1.22 2.72
CA GLY A 278 -10.02 -0.37 3.81
C GLY A 278 -11.24 0.46 3.40
N GLY A 279 -11.99 0.01 2.39
CA GLY A 279 -13.29 0.61 2.05
C GLY A 279 -14.25 0.54 3.24
N GLU A 280 -15.11 1.53 3.38
CA GLU A 280 -16.12 1.52 4.44
C GLU A 280 -17.01 0.27 4.29
N SER A 281 -17.50 -0.29 5.40
CA SER A 281 -18.37 -1.47 5.37
C SER A 281 -19.59 -1.28 4.44
N GLY A 282 -20.04 -0.03 4.24
CA GLY A 282 -21.07 0.35 3.27
C GLY A 282 -20.71 0.06 1.82
N GLU A 283 -19.48 0.36 1.39
CA GLU A 283 -19.02 0.11 0.01
C GLU A 283 -18.96 -1.39 -0.29
N VAL A 284 -18.55 -2.19 0.70
CA VAL A 284 -18.55 -3.65 0.61
C VAL A 284 -19.96 -4.20 0.45
N ILE A 285 -20.92 -3.64 1.20
CA ILE A 285 -22.34 -3.99 1.10
C ILE A 285 -22.89 -3.62 -0.30
N GLU A 286 -22.62 -2.41 -0.78
CA GLU A 286 -23.07 -1.95 -2.10
C GLU A 286 -22.48 -2.79 -3.25
N SER A 287 -21.21 -3.17 -3.14
CA SER A 287 -20.55 -4.02 -4.13
C SER A 287 -21.21 -5.39 -4.25
N ILE A 288 -21.58 -6.02 -3.12
CA ILE A 288 -22.28 -7.31 -3.11
C ILE A 288 -23.74 -7.15 -3.54
N ALA A 289 -24.35 -5.99 -3.26
CA ALA A 289 -25.73 -5.72 -3.64
C ALA A 289 -25.92 -5.74 -5.16
N MET A 290 -24.95 -5.26 -5.96
CA MET A 290 -25.03 -5.23 -7.43
C MET A 290 -26.39 -4.72 -7.98
N GLY A 291 -27.03 -3.77 -7.29
CA GLY A 291 -28.36 -3.25 -7.66
C GLY A 291 -29.56 -4.18 -7.35
N MET A 292 -29.33 -5.33 -6.72
CA MET A 292 -30.35 -6.28 -6.29
C MET A 292 -31.18 -5.73 -5.12
N ASN A 293 -32.44 -6.12 -5.03
CA ASN A 293 -33.26 -5.89 -3.84
C ASN A 293 -32.88 -6.85 -2.69
N ALA A 294 -33.38 -6.61 -1.48
CA ALA A 294 -32.99 -7.39 -0.29
C ALA A 294 -33.31 -8.90 -0.40
N GLU A 295 -34.36 -9.30 -1.11
CA GLU A 295 -34.71 -10.72 -1.30
C GLU A 295 -33.73 -11.41 -2.25
N GLU A 296 -33.42 -10.75 -3.37
CA GLU A 296 -32.42 -11.20 -4.34
C GLU A 296 -31.04 -11.32 -3.68
N GLN A 297 -30.63 -10.30 -2.91
CA GLN A 297 -29.37 -10.32 -2.15
C GLN A 297 -29.33 -11.47 -1.15
N ALA A 298 -30.41 -11.70 -0.40
CA ALA A 298 -30.47 -12.82 0.55
C ALA A 298 -30.34 -14.19 -0.16
N GLY A 299 -30.90 -14.31 -1.37
CA GLY A 299 -30.71 -15.47 -2.24
C GLY A 299 -29.25 -15.66 -2.67
N THR A 300 -28.60 -14.59 -3.12
CA THR A 300 -27.18 -14.60 -3.52
C THR A 300 -26.25 -14.90 -2.34
N ILE A 301 -26.51 -14.35 -1.16
CA ILE A 301 -25.69 -14.62 0.03
C ILE A 301 -25.77 -16.08 0.46
N ALA A 302 -26.92 -16.71 0.25
CA ALA A 302 -27.09 -18.13 0.56
C ALA A 302 -26.17 -19.03 -0.28
N ILE A 303 -25.74 -18.58 -1.47
CA ILE A 303 -24.85 -19.36 -2.35
C ILE A 303 -23.36 -19.17 -2.03
N LEU A 304 -22.96 -18.09 -1.34
CA LEU A 304 -21.54 -17.79 -1.05
C LEU A 304 -20.85 -18.89 -0.23
N ALA A 305 -21.60 -19.60 0.62
CA ALA A 305 -21.07 -20.71 1.42
C ALA A 305 -20.59 -21.91 0.58
N PHE A 306 -20.96 -22.00 -0.70
CA PHE A 306 -20.58 -23.12 -1.57
C PHE A 306 -19.28 -22.89 -2.35
N GLY A 307 -18.80 -21.64 -2.45
CA GLY A 307 -17.63 -21.30 -3.26
C GLY A 307 -16.30 -21.82 -2.69
N ASP A 308 -16.22 -22.12 -1.40
CA ASP A 308 -14.99 -22.55 -0.69
C ASP A 308 -13.89 -21.46 -0.60
N HIS A 309 -14.25 -20.19 -0.74
CA HIS A 309 -13.28 -19.08 -0.74
C HIS A 309 -12.70 -18.85 0.67
N PRO A 310 -11.35 -18.74 0.83
CA PRO A 310 -10.73 -18.55 2.15
C PRO A 310 -11.29 -17.34 2.91
N TRP A 311 -11.71 -16.30 2.17
CA TRP A 311 -12.29 -15.07 2.71
C TRP A 311 -13.82 -15.10 2.92
N THR A 312 -14.52 -16.19 2.58
CA THR A 312 -15.99 -16.26 2.71
C THR A 312 -16.43 -15.94 4.14
N GLY A 313 -15.73 -16.47 5.14
CA GLY A 313 -16.06 -16.22 6.55
C GLY A 313 -15.99 -14.73 6.93
N ARG A 314 -14.97 -14.01 6.44
CA ARG A 314 -14.77 -12.58 6.74
C ARG A 314 -15.84 -11.72 6.07
N VAL A 315 -16.10 -11.96 4.78
CA VAL A 315 -17.15 -11.24 4.03
C VAL A 315 -18.53 -11.45 4.68
N LEU A 316 -18.86 -12.69 5.06
CA LEU A 316 -20.13 -12.98 5.73
C LEU A 316 -20.26 -12.26 7.09
N ARG A 317 -19.16 -12.13 7.85
CA ARG A 317 -19.19 -11.42 9.15
C ARG A 317 -19.50 -9.94 8.98
N VAL A 318 -18.86 -9.28 8.01
CA VAL A 318 -19.13 -7.88 7.66
C VAL A 318 -20.61 -7.67 7.32
N LEU A 319 -21.19 -8.56 6.51
CA LEU A 319 -22.62 -8.49 6.18
C LEU A 319 -23.52 -8.70 7.40
N ILE A 320 -23.12 -9.55 8.36
CA ILE A 320 -23.89 -9.77 9.59
C ILE A 320 -23.89 -8.51 10.46
N ASP A 321 -22.74 -7.86 10.58
CA ASP A 321 -22.52 -6.78 11.53
C ASP A 321 -22.98 -5.42 11.00
N HIS A 322 -22.97 -5.21 9.68
CA HIS A 322 -23.17 -3.89 9.08
C HIS A 322 -24.33 -3.77 8.09
N HIS A 323 -24.91 -4.87 7.62
CA HIS A 323 -25.96 -4.77 6.59
C HIS A 323 -27.28 -4.18 7.16
N PRO A 324 -27.91 -3.19 6.50
CA PRO A 324 -29.08 -2.49 7.04
C PRO A 324 -30.37 -3.32 7.02
N ASP A 325 -30.52 -4.28 6.09
CA ASP A 325 -31.68 -5.18 6.03
C ASP A 325 -31.42 -6.49 6.81
N GLU A 326 -32.26 -6.77 7.80
CA GLU A 326 -32.14 -7.95 8.67
C GLU A 326 -32.26 -9.30 7.95
N ARG A 327 -32.99 -9.36 6.82
CA ARG A 327 -33.16 -10.60 6.04
C ARG A 327 -31.83 -11.02 5.43
N VAL A 328 -31.08 -10.05 4.95
CA VAL A 328 -29.74 -10.24 4.39
C VAL A 328 -28.78 -10.69 5.49
N SER A 329 -28.74 -10.01 6.64
CA SER A 329 -27.90 -10.41 7.78
C SER A 329 -28.28 -11.80 8.31
N ALA A 330 -29.56 -12.18 8.27
CA ALA A 330 -30.03 -13.53 8.62
C ALA A 330 -29.57 -14.59 7.61
N ALA A 331 -29.61 -14.28 6.31
CA ALA A 331 -29.07 -15.15 5.27
C ALA A 331 -27.56 -15.35 5.44
N ALA A 332 -26.80 -14.28 5.74
CA ALA A 332 -25.38 -14.34 6.01
C ALA A 332 -25.05 -15.21 7.24
N ARG A 333 -25.79 -15.07 8.35
CA ARG A 333 -25.68 -15.96 9.52
C ARG A 333 -25.92 -17.43 9.16
N LYS A 334 -26.90 -17.71 8.30
CA LYS A 334 -27.20 -19.08 7.85
C LYS A 334 -26.08 -19.63 6.96
N ALA A 335 -25.55 -18.82 6.05
CA ALA A 335 -24.43 -19.17 5.20
C ALA A 335 -23.16 -19.44 6.03
N LEU A 336 -22.86 -18.62 7.04
CA LEU A 336 -21.70 -18.80 7.89
C LEU A 336 -21.77 -20.09 8.71
N ARG A 337 -22.95 -20.41 9.27
CA ARG A 337 -23.17 -21.72 9.93
C ARG A 337 -22.96 -22.90 8.98
N ARG A 338 -23.40 -22.78 7.73
CA ARG A 338 -23.19 -23.82 6.70
C ARG A 338 -21.71 -23.97 6.35
N LEU A 339 -20.98 -22.85 6.21
CA LEU A 339 -19.55 -22.86 5.92
C LEU A 339 -18.77 -23.63 6.99
N HIS A 340 -19.05 -23.39 8.27
CA HIS A 340 -18.39 -24.13 9.37
C HIS A 340 -18.76 -25.62 9.35
N GLY A 341 -20.03 -25.97 9.14
CA GLY A 341 -20.44 -27.38 9.04
C GLY A 341 -19.84 -28.13 7.84
N LEU A 342 -19.59 -27.43 6.72
CA LEU A 342 -18.88 -27.99 5.56
C LEU A 342 -17.38 -28.19 5.84
N ALA A 343 -16.76 -27.32 6.63
CA ALA A 343 -15.37 -27.49 7.05
C ALA A 343 -15.21 -28.72 7.95
N ASP A 344 -16.11 -28.89 8.94
CA ASP A 344 -16.10 -30.01 9.88
C ASP A 344 -16.26 -31.38 9.22
N THR A 345 -16.86 -31.44 8.02
CA THR A 345 -17.10 -32.68 7.26
C THR A 345 -15.98 -33.04 6.28
N ARG A 346 -14.99 -32.14 6.07
CA ARG A 346 -13.86 -32.36 5.16
C ARG A 346 -12.56 -32.75 5.88
N THR A 347 -12.50 -32.58 7.20
CA THR A 347 -11.44 -33.06 8.11
C THR A 347 -11.67 -34.49 8.56
#